data_AF-A0AAE3DFI0-F1
#
_entry.id   AF-A0AAE3DFI0-F1
#
_cell.length_a   1.000
_cell.length_b   1.000
_cell.length_c   1.000
_cell.angle_alpha   90.00
_cell.angle_beta   90.00
_cell.angle_gamma   90.00
#
_symmetry.space_group_name_H-M   'P 1'
#
loop_
_entity.id
_entity.type
_entity.pdbx_description
1 polymer ?
#
loop_
_entity_poly.entity_id
_entity_poly.type
_entity_poly.pdbx_seq_one_letter_code
_entity_poly.pdbx_strand_id
1 'polypeptide(L)'
;MKIIETERWVPSKEDPSRSEYIGQRTGQEVFEELRQQLENMGCLPDEYFLLDQRWENGREIPEGADIFCTTDYGASEGIYLDVYLKWYEDGNPVTKGFITGKTLGESGDDLDRMFLISSAITKAFHGDGASHARYIRLGESQIPASGVFHLSLEEQKTIIDALITQHEKYLGLIANTESLLRRMTGGITQYIDQMGRLPLQINNYDQITLAVRDGNLDAFKSLLTQVLEYSDDLLTQTAGRSGEVGSKMMILLMAACDHFGSESYLLASKLAVKTGDVERLRFLMDQAETYTLEMEPGFVGRMIRDAYSLNPYIGREMMDHATNEQIAAAPAELMLAAAYNRDSRAAFTLARKGIDITGRASEVIRQYAQRGDAWELEQLIKDGMKIQPTNLSALKACVQSDLLGSAKLLLEKGTDYEKFLSWAKTIGYELPAVAAAELSEYWEQLDPGRTQGQDPGMGGMSLG
;
A
#
# COMPACT_ATOMS: atom_id res chain seq x y z
N MET A 1 -25.20 14.58 45.37
CA MET A 1 -25.12 14.15 46.79
C MET A 1 -26.39 14.58 47.51
N LYS A 2 -26.87 13.82 48.51
CA LYS A 2 -28.06 14.22 49.30
C LYS A 2 -27.63 15.25 50.35
N ILE A 3 -28.31 16.39 50.40
CA ILE A 3 -28.01 17.45 51.37
C ILE A 3 -28.28 16.93 52.79
N ILE A 4 -27.33 17.15 53.69
CA ILE A 4 -27.43 16.87 55.12
C ILE A 4 -28.14 18.06 55.76
N GLU A 5 -29.40 17.85 56.11
CA GLU A 5 -30.19 18.84 56.87
C GLU A 5 -29.84 18.74 58.35
N THR A 6 -29.70 19.88 59.04
CA THR A 6 -29.51 19.94 60.49
C THR A 6 -30.84 20.01 61.25
N GLU A 7 -31.92 20.37 60.56
CA GLU A 7 -33.26 20.53 61.12
C GLU A 7 -34.02 19.18 61.13
N ARG A 8 -34.94 19.01 62.08
CA ARG A 8 -35.89 17.90 62.10
C ARG A 8 -37.28 18.39 61.72
N TRP A 9 -37.80 17.80 60.66
CA TRP A 9 -39.13 18.04 60.15
C TRP A 9 -39.95 16.75 60.19
N VAL A 10 -41.18 16.81 60.67
CA VAL A 10 -42.13 15.69 60.61
C VAL A 10 -43.39 16.10 59.87
N PRO A 11 -44.07 15.19 59.15
CA PRO A 11 -45.36 15.49 58.55
C PRO A 11 -46.37 15.93 59.60
N SER A 12 -47.08 17.02 59.34
CA SER A 12 -48.13 17.54 60.21
C SER A 12 -49.22 16.48 60.40
N LYS A 13 -49.72 16.35 61.63
CA LYS A 13 -50.84 15.46 61.95
C LYS A 13 -52.17 15.94 61.34
N GLU A 14 -52.26 17.23 60.97
CA GLU A 14 -53.47 17.87 60.46
C GLU A 14 -53.50 17.91 58.92
N ASP A 15 -52.33 18.03 58.28
CA ASP A 15 -52.18 18.01 56.82
C ASP A 15 -50.88 17.27 56.44
N PRO A 16 -50.95 16.01 55.98
CA PRO A 16 -49.78 15.22 55.60
C PRO A 16 -48.94 15.83 54.47
N SER A 17 -49.45 16.85 53.76
CA SER A 17 -48.72 17.59 52.72
C SER A 17 -47.85 18.73 53.28
N ARG A 18 -47.90 18.99 54.59
CA ARG A 18 -47.10 20.01 55.29
C ARG A 18 -46.16 19.37 56.30
N SER A 19 -44.97 19.94 56.45
CA SER A 19 -44.01 19.54 57.49
C SER A 19 -44.02 20.53 58.64
N GLU A 20 -43.97 20.02 59.86
CA GLU A 20 -43.80 20.77 61.10
C GLU A 20 -42.37 20.62 61.61
N TYR A 21 -41.76 21.74 61.97
CA TYR A 21 -40.44 21.78 62.60
C TYR A 21 -40.57 21.30 64.05
N ILE A 22 -39.76 20.31 64.43
CA ILE A 22 -39.80 19.71 65.77
C ILE A 22 -38.47 19.83 66.53
N GLY A 23 -37.51 20.57 66.00
CA GLY A 23 -36.22 20.84 66.64
C GLY A 23 -35.04 20.56 65.72
N GLN A 24 -33.85 20.51 66.31
CA GLN A 24 -32.60 20.29 65.59
C GLN A 24 -32.12 18.84 65.75
N ARG A 25 -31.29 18.39 64.82
CA ARG A 25 -30.60 17.10 64.90
C ARG A 25 -29.43 17.18 65.86
N THR A 26 -29.05 16.04 66.41
CA THR A 26 -27.86 15.98 67.27
C THR A 26 -26.59 16.06 66.41
N GLY A 27 -25.52 16.60 66.97
CA GLY A 27 -24.23 16.63 66.28
C GLY A 27 -23.73 15.24 65.90
N GLN A 28 -24.06 14.22 66.71
CA GLN A 28 -23.74 12.82 66.43
C GLN A 28 -24.47 12.29 65.19
N GLU A 29 -25.76 12.59 65.02
CA GLU A 29 -26.53 12.17 63.85
C GLU A 29 -26.02 12.81 62.56
N VAL A 30 -25.68 14.10 62.62
CA VAL A 30 -25.15 14.86 61.48
C VAL A 30 -23.75 14.35 61.11
N PHE A 31 -22.91 14.09 62.11
CA PHE A 31 -21.57 13.53 61.90
C PHE A 31 -21.60 12.14 61.28
N GLU A 32 -22.43 11.23 61.78
CA GLU A 32 -22.46 9.86 61.26
C GLU A 32 -23.01 9.81 59.83
N GLU A 33 -24.01 10.63 59.51
CA GLU A 33 -24.48 10.77 58.13
C GLU A 33 -23.38 11.34 57.22
N LEU A 34 -22.66 12.38 57.64
CA LEU A 34 -21.55 12.94 56.88
C LEU A 34 -20.43 11.91 56.67
N ARG A 35 -20.02 11.21 57.73
CA ARG A 35 -19.00 10.18 57.70
C ARG A 35 -19.38 9.07 56.72
N GLN A 36 -20.62 8.59 56.77
CA GLN A 36 -21.12 7.56 55.84
C GLN A 36 -21.15 8.05 54.39
N GLN A 37 -21.54 9.32 54.15
CA GLN A 37 -21.50 9.89 52.80
C GLN A 37 -20.07 9.97 52.26
N LEU A 38 -19.12 10.46 53.08
CA LEU A 38 -17.71 10.53 52.71
C LEU A 38 -17.09 9.16 52.48
N GLU A 39 -17.42 8.17 53.31
CA GLU A 39 -16.95 6.78 53.16
C GLU A 39 -17.39 6.19 51.83
N ASN A 40 -18.68 6.35 51.48
CA ASN A 40 -19.24 5.88 50.20
C ASN A 40 -18.59 6.55 48.98
N MET A 41 -18.02 7.76 49.15
CA MET A 41 -17.29 8.47 48.10
C MET A 41 -15.79 8.12 48.07
N GLY A 42 -15.28 7.38 49.04
CA GLY A 42 -13.84 7.17 49.22
C GLY A 42 -13.10 8.42 49.73
N CYS A 43 -13.82 9.39 50.31
CA CYS A 43 -13.35 10.70 50.75
C CYS A 43 -13.24 10.80 52.28
N LEU A 44 -12.79 9.74 52.97
CA LEU A 44 -12.44 9.82 54.39
C LEU A 44 -10.94 10.05 54.58
N PRO A 45 -10.52 10.89 55.53
CA PRO A 45 -9.11 10.94 55.93
C PRO A 45 -8.62 9.56 56.37
N ASP A 46 -7.39 9.24 56.02
CA ASP A 46 -6.78 7.91 56.15
C ASP A 46 -6.18 7.64 57.53
N GLU A 47 -5.94 8.66 58.37
CA GLU A 47 -5.53 8.46 59.77
C GLU A 47 -6.74 8.42 60.71
N TYR A 48 -7.53 9.50 60.77
CA TYR A 48 -8.75 9.55 61.56
C TYR A 48 -9.73 10.64 61.11
N PHE A 49 -10.99 10.50 61.51
CA PHE A 49 -12.06 11.48 61.35
C PHE A 49 -12.97 11.45 62.58
N LEU A 50 -12.92 12.48 63.42
CA LEU A 50 -13.44 12.45 64.80
C LEU A 50 -14.38 13.64 65.09
N LEU A 51 -15.49 13.37 65.78
CA LEU A 51 -16.39 14.39 66.32
C LEU A 51 -15.75 15.13 67.51
N ASP A 52 -15.89 16.46 67.57
CA ASP A 52 -15.48 17.26 68.73
C ASP A 52 -16.37 16.91 69.94
N GLN A 53 -15.74 16.62 71.08
CA GLN A 53 -16.37 16.21 72.35
C GLN A 53 -17.53 17.11 72.79
N ARG A 54 -17.52 18.39 72.37
CA ARG A 54 -18.58 19.35 72.65
C ARG A 54 -19.93 18.97 72.06
N TRP A 55 -19.97 18.09 71.06
CA TRP A 55 -21.17 17.65 70.35
C TRP A 55 -21.58 16.22 70.69
N GLU A 56 -20.87 15.59 71.62
CA GLU A 56 -21.27 14.32 72.20
C GLU A 56 -22.46 14.49 73.15
N ASN A 57 -22.98 13.37 73.66
CA ASN A 57 -24.04 13.32 74.67
C ASN A 57 -25.37 13.97 74.25
N GLY A 58 -25.71 13.87 72.96
CA GLY A 58 -27.02 14.29 72.44
C GLY A 58 -27.20 15.79 72.27
N ARG A 59 -26.11 16.58 72.24
CA ARG A 59 -26.20 18.02 71.95
C ARG A 59 -26.72 18.27 70.54
N GLU A 60 -27.73 19.13 70.44
CA GLU A 60 -28.32 19.57 69.18
C GLU A 60 -27.48 20.64 68.47
N ILE A 61 -27.46 20.59 67.14
CA ILE A 61 -26.87 21.64 66.30
C ILE A 61 -27.69 22.93 66.47
N PRO A 62 -27.06 24.11 66.65
CA PRO A 62 -27.80 25.36 66.79
C PRO A 62 -28.59 25.70 65.53
N GLU A 63 -29.76 26.30 65.71
CA GLU A 63 -30.58 26.77 64.60
C GLU A 63 -29.81 27.81 63.76
N GLY A 64 -29.87 27.65 62.43
CA GLY A 64 -29.14 28.50 61.49
C GLY A 64 -27.61 28.32 61.52
N ALA A 65 -27.10 27.22 62.09
CA ALA A 65 -25.69 26.90 62.01
C ALA A 65 -25.28 26.54 60.58
N ASP A 66 -24.23 27.20 60.12
CA ASP A 66 -23.56 26.94 58.85
C ASP A 66 -22.22 26.21 59.10
N ILE A 67 -21.71 25.52 58.09
CA ILE A 67 -20.42 24.81 58.16
C ILE A 67 -19.35 25.50 57.32
N PHE A 68 -18.12 25.44 57.78
CA PHE A 68 -16.96 25.71 56.93
C PHE A 68 -15.77 24.83 57.36
N CYS A 69 -14.88 24.59 56.41
CA CYS A 69 -13.72 23.73 56.59
C CYS A 69 -12.43 24.54 56.49
N THR A 70 -11.42 24.17 57.26
CA THR A 70 -10.04 24.62 57.09
C THR A 70 -9.15 23.41 56.89
N THR A 71 -8.37 23.42 55.82
CA THR A 71 -7.38 22.40 55.50
C THR A 71 -6.01 23.05 55.52
N ASP A 72 -5.10 22.53 56.34
CA ASP A 72 -3.76 23.11 56.48
C ASP A 72 -2.72 22.08 56.96
N TYR A 73 -1.44 22.43 56.81
CA TYR A 73 -0.33 21.66 57.37
C TYR A 73 -0.26 21.85 58.89
N GLY A 74 -0.28 20.75 59.65
CA GLY A 74 -0.19 20.82 61.11
C GLY A 74 1.24 20.88 61.64
N ALA A 75 1.38 21.13 62.93
CA ALA A 75 2.68 21.11 63.63
C ALA A 75 3.17 19.69 63.98
N SER A 76 2.39 18.66 63.69
CA SER A 76 2.71 17.24 63.85
C SER A 76 2.47 16.54 62.51
N GLU A 77 3.30 15.56 62.16
CA GLU A 77 3.29 14.82 60.87
C GLU A 77 1.87 14.61 60.34
N GLY A 78 1.58 15.08 59.11
CA GLY A 78 0.28 14.94 58.45
C GLY A 78 -0.47 16.26 58.18
N ILE A 79 -1.52 16.20 57.36
CA ILE A 79 -2.37 17.34 56.99
C ILE A 79 -3.69 17.25 57.74
N TYR A 80 -4.16 18.39 58.23
CA TYR A 80 -5.32 18.48 59.09
C TYR A 80 -6.52 19.07 58.34
N LEU A 81 -7.70 18.60 58.72
CA LEU A 81 -8.98 19.12 58.31
C LEU A 81 -9.81 19.41 59.55
N ASP A 82 -10.06 20.69 59.81
CA ASP A 82 -10.96 21.12 60.86
C ASP A 82 -12.27 21.63 60.25
N VAL A 83 -13.38 21.08 60.73
CA VAL A 83 -14.73 21.50 60.36
C VAL A 83 -15.31 22.29 61.52
N TYR A 84 -15.86 23.45 61.23
CA TYR A 84 -16.46 24.33 62.21
C TYR A 84 -17.94 24.56 61.91
N LEU A 85 -18.71 24.73 62.99
CA LEU A 85 -20.06 25.25 62.94
C LEU A 85 -20.05 26.73 63.31
N LYS A 86 -20.76 27.54 62.53
CA LYS A 86 -20.90 28.97 62.73
C LYS A 86 -22.38 29.36 62.73
N TRP A 87 -22.84 29.99 63.80
CA TRP A 87 -24.20 30.52 63.91
C TRP A 87 -24.17 31.90 64.56
N TYR A 88 -25.35 32.51 64.74
CA TYR A 88 -25.49 33.79 65.43
C TYR A 88 -26.27 33.61 66.73
N GLU A 89 -25.73 34.16 67.81
CA GLU A 89 -26.37 34.18 69.13
C GLU A 89 -26.31 35.63 69.64
N ASP A 90 -27.47 36.21 69.99
CA ASP A 90 -27.61 37.62 70.38
C ASP A 90 -26.95 38.63 69.40
N GLY A 91 -27.01 38.32 68.10
CA GLY A 91 -26.43 39.15 67.04
C GLY A 91 -24.91 39.03 66.87
N ASN A 92 -24.23 38.22 67.70
CA ASN A 92 -22.80 37.97 67.59
C ASN A 92 -22.53 36.61 66.91
N PRO A 93 -21.54 36.53 66.00
CA PRO A 93 -21.16 35.26 65.39
C PRO A 93 -20.44 34.36 66.40
N VAL A 94 -20.91 33.13 66.56
CA VAL A 94 -20.29 32.09 67.36
C VAL A 94 -19.73 31.03 66.43
N THR A 95 -18.44 30.71 66.58
CA THR A 95 -17.78 29.62 65.86
C THR A 95 -17.30 28.56 66.85
N LYS A 96 -17.64 27.30 66.62
CA LYS A 96 -17.15 26.16 67.42
C LYS A 96 -16.67 25.04 66.50
N GLY A 97 -15.60 24.35 66.93
CA GLY A 97 -15.13 23.13 66.27
C GLY A 97 -16.21 22.05 66.28
N PHE A 98 -16.29 21.29 65.20
CA PHE A 98 -17.28 20.23 65.01
C PHE A 98 -16.60 18.90 64.72
N ILE A 99 -15.67 18.84 63.77
CA ILE A 99 -14.98 17.60 63.38
C ILE A 99 -13.51 17.91 63.14
N THR A 100 -12.64 16.97 63.50
CA THR A 100 -11.22 17.02 63.10
C THR A 100 -10.85 15.73 62.36
N GLY A 101 -10.21 15.88 61.22
CA GLY A 101 -9.68 14.81 60.39
C GLY A 101 -8.19 14.98 60.11
N LYS A 102 -7.49 13.87 59.86
CA LYS A 102 -6.05 13.88 59.60
C LYS A 102 -5.63 12.80 58.59
N THR A 103 -4.63 13.13 57.78
CA THR A 103 -3.95 12.18 56.87
C THR A 103 -2.72 11.56 57.50
N LEU A 104 -2.35 10.34 57.06
CA LEU A 104 -1.09 9.70 57.47
C LEU A 104 0.13 10.36 56.80
N GLY A 105 -0.06 10.92 55.59
CA GLY A 105 0.98 11.58 54.80
C GLY A 105 0.92 13.11 54.84
N GLU A 106 2.02 13.75 54.43
CA GLU A 106 2.20 15.20 54.35
C GLU A 106 2.57 15.69 52.93
N SER A 107 2.37 14.86 51.91
CA SER A 107 2.71 15.21 50.53
C SER A 107 1.73 16.23 49.92
N GLY A 108 2.10 16.79 48.76
CA GLY A 108 1.17 17.64 47.99
C GLY A 108 -0.10 16.89 47.58
N ASP A 109 0.00 15.60 47.25
CA ASP A 109 -1.14 14.77 46.88
C ASP A 109 -2.07 14.53 48.09
N ASP A 110 -1.49 14.37 49.28
CA ASP A 110 -2.27 14.26 50.53
C ASP A 110 -3.02 15.57 50.82
N LEU A 111 -2.42 16.72 50.48
CA LEU A 111 -3.04 18.04 50.65
C LEU A 111 -4.21 18.22 49.69
N ASP A 112 -4.00 17.89 48.42
CA ASP A 112 -5.05 17.95 47.39
C ASP A 112 -6.21 17.02 47.73
N ARG A 113 -5.92 15.79 48.18
CA ARG A 113 -6.92 14.86 48.70
C ARG A 113 -7.68 15.47 49.87
N MET A 114 -7.01 16.11 50.82
CA MET A 114 -7.68 16.74 51.96
C MET A 114 -8.56 17.93 51.55
N PHE A 115 -8.14 18.74 50.58
CA PHE A 115 -8.98 19.81 50.01
C PHE A 115 -10.21 19.25 49.27
N LEU A 116 -10.10 18.09 48.62
CA LEU A 116 -11.24 17.41 48.02
C LEU A 116 -12.23 16.93 49.07
N ILE A 117 -11.75 16.43 50.21
CA ILE A 117 -12.58 16.06 51.36
C ILE A 117 -13.30 17.31 51.92
N SER A 118 -12.59 18.43 52.11
CA SER A 118 -13.16 19.73 52.50
C SER A 118 -14.27 20.19 51.54
N SER A 119 -14.03 20.08 50.23
CA SER A 119 -15.02 20.37 49.19
C SER A 119 -16.23 19.44 49.28
N ALA A 120 -16.01 18.13 49.48
CA ALA A 120 -17.09 17.16 49.64
C ALA A 120 -17.95 17.47 50.88
N ILE A 121 -17.35 17.83 52.01
CA ILE A 121 -18.07 18.24 53.21
C ILE A 121 -18.90 19.49 52.95
N THR A 122 -18.31 20.54 52.37
CA THR A 122 -19.03 21.78 52.05
C THR A 122 -20.26 21.49 51.18
N LYS A 123 -20.08 20.68 50.13
CA LYS A 123 -21.18 20.26 49.25
C LYS A 123 -22.22 19.40 49.95
N ALA A 124 -21.87 18.67 51.01
CA ALA A 124 -22.81 17.82 51.74
C ALA A 124 -23.88 18.66 52.46
N PHE A 125 -23.55 19.90 52.85
CA PHE A 125 -24.50 20.80 53.49
C PHE A 125 -25.07 21.86 52.55
N HIS A 126 -24.33 22.27 51.51
CA HIS A 126 -24.77 23.34 50.59
C HIS A 126 -25.28 22.86 49.23
N GLY A 127 -25.05 21.60 48.87
CA GLY A 127 -25.27 21.07 47.53
C GLY A 127 -24.16 21.49 46.53
N ASP A 128 -24.27 21.02 45.28
CA ASP A 128 -23.27 21.26 44.23
C ASP A 128 -23.32 22.67 43.60
N GLY A 129 -24.24 23.54 44.06
CA GLY A 129 -24.41 24.90 43.55
C GLY A 129 -24.57 25.92 44.67
N ALA A 130 -23.79 27.00 44.63
CA ALA A 130 -23.93 28.13 45.56
C ALA A 130 -25.22 28.90 45.27
N SER A 131 -26.34 28.40 45.79
CA SER A 131 -27.68 29.00 45.63
C SER A 131 -27.81 30.24 46.50
N HIS A 132 -27.20 31.35 46.09
CA HIS A 132 -27.43 32.63 46.77
C HIS A 132 -28.88 33.04 46.52
N ALA A 133 -29.64 33.34 47.58
CA ALA A 133 -31.07 33.67 47.55
C ALA A 133 -31.49 34.81 46.58
N ARG A 134 -30.53 35.50 45.94
CA ARG A 134 -30.78 36.51 44.91
C ARG A 134 -31.08 35.96 43.51
N TYR A 135 -30.77 34.69 43.21
CA TYR A 135 -30.98 34.14 41.86
C TYR A 135 -31.43 32.67 41.89
N ILE A 136 -32.74 32.44 41.98
CA ILE A 136 -33.33 31.15 41.61
C ILE A 136 -33.71 31.23 40.13
N ARG A 137 -32.95 30.58 39.25
CA ARG A 137 -33.40 30.30 37.87
C ARG A 137 -34.17 28.97 37.89
N LEU A 138 -35.48 29.03 37.71
CA LEU A 138 -36.29 27.83 37.51
C LEU A 138 -35.95 27.20 36.15
N GLY A 139 -35.54 25.92 36.16
CA GLY A 139 -35.62 25.05 34.97
C GLY A 139 -34.34 24.32 34.52
N GLU A 140 -33.18 24.54 35.12
CA GLU A 140 -31.98 23.78 34.74
C GLU A 140 -31.77 22.55 35.63
N SER A 141 -31.78 21.38 35.00
CA SER A 141 -31.34 20.12 35.60
C SER A 141 -29.87 20.24 35.96
N GLN A 142 -29.56 20.30 37.26
CA GLN A 142 -28.18 20.25 37.78
C GLN A 142 -27.64 18.83 37.64
N ILE A 143 -27.33 18.42 36.41
CA ILE A 143 -26.42 17.30 36.18
C ILE A 143 -25.02 17.87 36.44
N PRO A 144 -24.26 17.39 37.44
CA PRO A 144 -22.93 17.93 37.72
C PRO A 144 -22.03 17.72 36.49
N ALA A 145 -21.61 18.82 35.87
CA ALA A 145 -20.93 18.83 34.58
C ALA A 145 -19.43 18.47 34.64
N SER A 146 -18.84 18.30 35.82
CA SER A 146 -17.45 17.83 35.96
C SER A 146 -17.21 17.23 37.35
N GLY A 147 -16.80 15.96 37.41
CA GLY A 147 -16.21 15.37 38.60
C GLY A 147 -14.69 15.54 38.55
N VAL A 148 -14.10 16.12 39.60
CA VAL A 148 -12.65 16.07 39.81
C VAL A 148 -12.37 14.75 40.53
N PHE A 149 -11.65 13.85 39.87
CA PHE A 149 -11.25 12.56 40.44
C PHE A 149 -9.78 12.62 40.83
N HIS A 150 -9.48 12.37 42.10
CA HIS A 150 -8.11 12.16 42.55
C HIS A 150 -7.83 10.67 42.53
N LEU A 151 -6.92 10.27 41.65
CA LEU A 151 -6.50 8.88 41.46
C LEU A 151 -5.14 8.71 42.13
N SER A 152 -4.99 7.69 42.96
CA SER A 152 -3.67 7.27 43.46
C SER A 152 -2.73 6.86 42.32
N LEU A 153 -1.43 6.83 42.58
CA LEU A 153 -0.44 6.42 41.58
C LEU A 153 -0.70 5.00 41.03
N GLU A 154 -1.19 4.08 41.88
CA GLU A 154 -1.55 2.72 41.48
C GLU A 154 -2.80 2.68 40.58
N GLU A 155 -3.82 3.48 40.90
CA GLU A 155 -5.04 3.59 40.08
C GLU A 155 -4.74 4.26 38.74
N GLN A 156 -3.92 5.32 38.73
CA GLN A 156 -3.46 5.96 37.49
C GLN A 156 -2.75 4.97 36.59
N LYS A 157 -1.79 4.20 37.16
CA LYS A 157 -1.05 3.19 36.40
C LYS A 157 -1.99 2.11 35.84
N THR A 158 -2.92 1.62 36.66
CA THR A 158 -3.89 0.59 36.23
C THR A 158 -4.78 1.09 35.09
N ILE A 159 -5.25 2.34 35.17
CA ILE A 159 -6.06 2.96 34.11
C ILE A 159 -5.23 3.15 32.84
N ILE A 160 -3.99 3.65 32.95
CA ILE A 160 -3.07 3.80 31.82
C ILE A 160 -2.83 2.46 31.13
N ASP A 161 -2.50 1.42 31.89
CA ASP A 161 -2.22 0.08 31.36
C ASP A 161 -3.47 -0.51 30.66
N ALA A 162 -4.66 -0.30 31.23
CA ALA A 162 -5.93 -0.72 30.62
C ALA A 162 -6.22 0.03 29.31
N LEU A 163 -5.95 1.35 29.26
CA LEU A 163 -6.11 2.17 28.07
C LEU A 163 -5.12 1.78 26.96
N ILE A 164 -3.85 1.53 27.31
CA ILE A 164 -2.83 1.03 26.37
C ILE A 164 -3.27 -0.31 25.79
N THR A 165 -3.67 -1.26 26.65
CA THR A 165 -4.13 -2.60 26.22
C THR A 165 -5.33 -2.52 25.28
N GLN A 166 -6.31 -1.65 25.58
CA GLN A 166 -7.44 -1.39 24.69
C GLN A 166 -6.99 -0.81 23.35
N HIS A 167 -6.11 0.19 23.37
CA HIS A 167 -5.59 0.82 22.17
C HIS A 167 -4.86 -0.18 21.26
N GLU A 168 -3.99 -1.02 21.82
CA GLU A 168 -3.29 -2.08 21.07
C GLU A 168 -4.26 -3.09 20.44
N LYS A 169 -5.31 -3.49 21.17
CA LYS A 169 -6.35 -4.38 20.66
C LYS A 169 -7.11 -3.75 19.49
N TYR A 170 -7.45 -2.46 19.58
CA TYR A 170 -8.07 -1.72 18.47
C TYR A 170 -7.15 -1.62 17.26
N LEU A 171 -5.86 -1.32 17.47
CA LEU A 171 -4.87 -1.29 16.40
C LEU A 171 -4.78 -2.64 15.68
N GLY A 172 -4.78 -3.76 16.42
CA GLY A 172 -4.78 -5.10 15.82
C GLY A 172 -6.00 -5.38 14.95
N LEU A 173 -7.20 -4.97 15.40
CA LEU A 173 -8.43 -5.12 14.61
C LEU A 173 -8.41 -4.27 13.34
N ILE A 174 -7.92 -3.03 13.43
CA ILE A 174 -7.83 -2.14 12.27
C ILE A 174 -6.77 -2.65 11.30
N ALA A 175 -5.61 -3.10 11.77
CA ALA A 175 -4.56 -3.67 10.93
C ALA A 175 -5.04 -4.89 10.13
N ASN A 176 -5.84 -5.78 10.73
CA ASN A 176 -6.46 -6.91 10.03
C ASN A 176 -7.44 -6.44 8.95
N THR A 177 -8.24 -5.43 9.27
CA THR A 177 -9.21 -4.85 8.32
C THR A 177 -8.50 -4.15 7.16
N GLU A 178 -7.43 -3.39 7.44
CA GLU A 178 -6.60 -2.75 6.42
C GLU A 178 -5.85 -3.75 5.56
N SER A 179 -5.34 -4.84 6.13
CA SER A 179 -4.71 -5.93 5.36
C SER A 179 -5.71 -6.57 4.40
N LEU A 180 -6.96 -6.79 4.83
CA LEU A 180 -8.01 -7.32 3.99
C LEU A 180 -8.40 -6.33 2.88
N LEU A 181 -8.55 -5.05 3.20
CA LEU A 181 -8.79 -3.98 2.22
C LEU A 181 -7.64 -3.88 1.21
N ARG A 182 -6.38 -3.99 1.64
CA ARG A 182 -5.21 -4.01 0.75
C ARG A 182 -5.24 -5.21 -0.20
N ARG A 183 -5.58 -6.41 0.31
CA ARG A 183 -5.74 -7.61 -0.52
C ARG A 183 -6.87 -7.47 -1.55
N MET A 184 -7.95 -6.77 -1.20
CA MET A 184 -9.06 -6.52 -2.11
C MET A 184 -8.74 -5.43 -3.15
N THR A 185 -7.93 -4.44 -2.79
CA THR A 185 -7.65 -3.28 -3.64
C THR A 185 -6.48 -3.48 -4.59
N GLY A 186 -5.52 -4.35 -4.26
CA GLY A 186 -4.43 -4.77 -5.15
C GLY A 186 -3.09 -4.04 -4.97
N GLY A 187 -2.94 -3.19 -3.94
CA GLY A 187 -1.67 -2.55 -3.58
C GLY A 187 -1.84 -1.22 -2.81
N ILE A 188 -0.74 -0.64 -2.31
CA ILE A 188 -0.77 0.61 -1.53
C ILE A 188 -1.27 1.81 -2.35
N THR A 189 -0.93 1.86 -3.64
CA THR A 189 -1.37 2.93 -4.55
C THR A 189 -2.86 2.87 -4.81
N GLN A 190 -3.39 1.68 -5.10
CA GLN A 190 -4.83 1.45 -5.29
C GLN A 190 -5.62 1.67 -3.99
N TYR A 191 -5.04 1.31 -2.84
CA TYR A 191 -5.64 1.63 -1.54
C TYR A 191 -5.81 3.14 -1.35
N ILE A 192 -4.76 3.94 -1.62
CA ILE A 192 -4.83 5.41 -1.50
C ILE A 192 -5.86 5.98 -2.46
N ASP A 193 -5.89 5.51 -3.71
CA ASP A 193 -6.82 6.02 -4.73
C ASP A 193 -8.29 5.78 -4.36
N GLN A 194 -8.59 4.71 -3.62
CA GLN A 194 -9.96 4.40 -3.16
C GLN A 194 -10.30 5.04 -1.81
N MET A 195 -9.36 5.05 -0.86
CA MET A 195 -9.62 5.44 0.53
C MET A 195 -9.29 6.92 0.80
N GLY A 196 -8.52 7.57 -0.07
CA GLY A 196 -8.10 8.96 0.07
C GLY A 196 -7.14 9.23 1.24
N ARG A 197 -6.61 8.18 1.88
CA ARG A 197 -5.68 8.28 3.02
C ARG A 197 -4.70 7.12 3.03
N LEU A 198 -3.60 7.30 3.76
CA LEU A 198 -2.65 6.24 4.05
C LEU A 198 -3.21 5.26 5.10
N PRO A 199 -2.83 3.98 5.02
CA PRO A 199 -3.11 3.00 6.08
C PRO A 199 -2.30 3.31 7.34
N LEU A 200 -2.78 2.85 8.49
CA LEU A 200 -2.13 3.10 9.79
C LEU A 200 -0.73 2.49 9.90
N GLN A 201 -0.50 1.36 9.24
CA GLN A 201 0.81 0.72 9.15
C GLN A 201 1.28 0.64 7.70
N ILE A 202 2.52 1.06 7.48
CA ILE A 202 3.17 1.09 6.16
C ILE A 202 4.54 0.41 6.32
N ASN A 203 4.76 -0.69 5.61
CA ASN A 203 6.04 -1.40 5.61
C ASN A 203 7.05 -0.69 4.68
N ASN A 204 8.33 -1.09 4.74
CA ASN A 204 9.38 -0.47 3.93
C ASN A 204 9.12 -0.56 2.42
N TYR A 205 8.52 -1.67 1.96
CA TYR A 205 8.18 -1.88 0.55
C TYR A 205 7.07 -0.91 0.06
N ASP A 206 6.05 -0.69 0.89
CA ASP A 206 5.00 0.29 0.60
C ASP A 206 5.58 1.71 0.59
N GLN A 207 6.47 2.04 1.54
CA GLN A 207 7.11 3.35 1.61
C GLN A 207 7.95 3.64 0.36
N ILE A 208 8.73 2.65 -0.13
CA ILE A 208 9.51 2.85 -1.35
C ILE A 208 8.60 2.93 -2.59
N THR A 209 7.51 2.17 -2.64
CA THR A 209 6.51 2.24 -3.73
C THR A 209 5.90 3.64 -3.80
N LEU A 210 5.61 4.24 -2.64
CA LEU A 210 5.16 5.64 -2.55
C LEU A 210 6.27 6.62 -2.95
N ALA A 211 7.51 6.39 -2.53
CA ALA A 211 8.64 7.21 -2.96
C ALA A 211 8.81 7.19 -4.49
N VAL A 212 8.64 6.03 -5.12
CA VAL A 212 8.62 5.90 -6.59
C VAL A 212 7.42 6.66 -7.16
N ARG A 213 6.20 6.49 -6.65
CA ARG A 213 5.00 7.22 -7.12
C ARG A 213 5.15 8.74 -7.02
N ASP A 214 5.72 9.23 -5.93
CA ASP A 214 5.82 10.66 -5.65
C ASP A 214 7.08 11.29 -6.27
N GLY A 215 8.04 10.47 -6.68
CA GLY A 215 9.33 10.93 -7.20
C GLY A 215 10.26 11.44 -6.12
N ASN A 216 10.11 10.93 -4.90
CA ASN A 216 10.99 11.27 -3.79
C ASN A 216 12.27 10.42 -3.88
N LEU A 217 13.27 10.95 -4.59
CA LEU A 217 14.54 10.26 -4.84
C LEU A 217 15.33 10.00 -3.54
N ASP A 218 15.26 10.90 -2.57
CA ASP A 218 16.02 10.76 -1.32
C ASP A 218 15.41 9.68 -0.43
N ALA A 219 14.08 9.64 -0.30
CA ALA A 219 13.37 8.56 0.39
C ALA A 219 13.63 7.20 -0.29
N PHE A 220 13.62 7.17 -1.62
CA PHE A 220 13.96 5.97 -2.39
C PHE A 220 15.36 5.46 -2.05
N LYS A 221 16.39 6.32 -2.06
CA LYS A 221 17.77 5.95 -1.72
C LYS A 221 17.90 5.40 -0.30
N SER A 222 17.22 5.99 0.68
CA SER A 222 17.30 5.53 2.07
C SER A 222 16.66 4.15 2.30
N LEU A 223 15.69 3.77 1.46
CA LEU A 223 14.92 2.54 1.61
C LEU A 223 15.42 1.41 0.71
N LEU A 224 16.09 1.73 -0.40
CA LEU A 224 16.45 0.78 -1.46
C LEU A 224 17.10 -0.50 -0.95
N THR A 225 18.10 -0.40 -0.08
CA THR A 225 18.86 -1.55 0.43
C THR A 225 18.05 -2.47 1.34
N GLN A 226 16.92 -1.99 1.88
CA GLN A 226 16.09 -2.74 2.83
C GLN A 226 15.01 -3.59 2.14
N VAL A 227 14.82 -3.43 0.83
CA VAL A 227 13.69 -3.99 0.06
C VAL A 227 14.13 -4.66 -1.23
N LEU A 228 15.43 -4.99 -1.35
CA LEU A 228 16.00 -5.64 -2.54
C LEU A 228 15.39 -7.02 -2.83
N GLU A 229 14.74 -7.66 -1.84
CA GLU A 229 13.96 -8.89 -2.07
C GLU A 229 12.78 -8.69 -3.04
N TYR A 230 12.31 -7.45 -3.24
CA TYR A 230 11.25 -7.08 -4.19
C TYR A 230 11.81 -6.38 -5.45
N SER A 231 13.09 -6.60 -5.79
CA SER A 231 13.78 -5.90 -6.88
C SER A 231 13.06 -6.00 -8.23
N ASP A 232 12.53 -7.18 -8.56
CA ASP A 232 11.78 -7.43 -9.79
C ASP A 232 10.56 -6.53 -9.93
N ASP A 233 9.77 -6.42 -8.87
CA ASP A 233 8.58 -5.57 -8.87
C ASP A 233 8.98 -4.09 -8.90
N LEU A 234 9.98 -3.70 -8.10
CA LEU A 234 10.49 -2.32 -8.09
C LEU A 234 11.07 -1.90 -9.45
N LEU A 235 11.64 -2.82 -10.22
CA LEU A 235 12.11 -2.54 -11.57
C LEU A 235 10.95 -2.14 -12.47
N THR A 236 9.82 -2.83 -12.39
CA THR A 236 8.62 -2.48 -13.15
C THR A 236 8.05 -1.11 -12.75
N GLN A 237 8.02 -0.83 -11.44
CA GLN A 237 7.53 0.45 -10.92
C GLN A 237 8.41 1.63 -11.36
N THR A 238 9.73 1.50 -11.21
CA THR A 238 10.69 2.55 -11.56
C THR A 238 10.76 2.77 -13.08
N ALA A 239 10.75 1.70 -13.88
CA ALA A 239 10.72 1.79 -15.34
C ALA A 239 9.43 2.47 -15.87
N GLY A 240 8.30 2.23 -15.22
CA GLY A 240 7.00 2.83 -15.56
C GLY A 240 6.83 4.29 -15.12
N ARG A 241 7.73 4.83 -14.29
CA ARG A 241 7.66 6.23 -13.84
C ARG A 241 8.17 7.18 -14.92
N SER A 242 7.31 8.07 -15.41
CA SER A 242 7.71 9.12 -16.36
C SER A 242 8.74 10.11 -15.78
N GLY A 243 9.63 10.62 -16.63
CA GLY A 243 10.57 11.69 -16.31
C GLY A 243 11.90 11.23 -15.72
N GLU A 244 12.88 12.14 -15.67
CA GLU A 244 14.28 11.83 -15.29
C GLU A 244 14.42 11.18 -13.91
N VAL A 245 13.55 11.55 -12.97
CA VAL A 245 13.58 10.99 -11.61
C VAL A 245 13.33 9.48 -11.65
N GLY A 246 12.40 9.02 -12.50
CA GLY A 246 12.15 7.59 -12.72
C GLY A 246 13.37 6.88 -13.29
N SER A 247 14.03 7.47 -14.30
CA SER A 247 15.26 6.93 -14.88
C SER A 247 16.36 6.81 -13.81
N LYS A 248 16.55 7.83 -12.97
CA LYS A 248 17.53 7.82 -11.87
C LYS A 248 17.23 6.74 -10.84
N MET A 249 15.96 6.58 -10.44
CA MET A 249 15.55 5.51 -9.51
C MET A 249 15.81 4.11 -10.09
N MET A 250 15.46 3.91 -11.36
CA MET A 250 15.70 2.64 -12.07
C MET A 250 17.19 2.31 -12.14
N ILE A 251 18.04 3.27 -12.53
CA ILE A 251 19.49 3.08 -12.59
C ILE A 251 20.06 2.76 -11.20
N LEU A 252 19.61 3.45 -10.15
CA LEU A 252 20.05 3.18 -8.78
C LEU A 252 19.65 1.77 -8.31
N LEU A 253 18.44 1.32 -8.63
CA LEU A 253 17.97 -0.03 -8.35
C LEU A 253 18.82 -1.07 -9.08
N MET A 254 19.04 -0.89 -10.38
CA MET A 254 19.86 -1.79 -11.19
C MET A 254 21.30 -1.86 -10.66
N ALA A 255 21.88 -0.73 -10.22
CA ALA A 255 23.21 -0.72 -9.61
C ALA A 255 23.28 -1.45 -8.25
N ALA A 256 22.14 -1.66 -7.58
CA ALA A 256 22.06 -2.31 -6.27
C ALA A 256 21.68 -3.81 -6.34
N CYS A 257 21.41 -4.35 -7.53
CA CYS A 257 21.01 -5.74 -7.76
C CYS A 257 21.97 -6.43 -8.71
N ASP A 258 22.15 -7.75 -8.55
CA ASP A 258 23.01 -8.53 -9.46
C ASP A 258 22.27 -8.95 -10.74
N HIS A 259 20.99 -9.32 -10.60
CA HIS A 259 20.16 -9.79 -11.70
C HIS A 259 18.67 -9.53 -11.43
N PHE A 260 17.86 -9.67 -12.47
CA PHE A 260 16.40 -9.62 -12.43
C PHE A 260 15.79 -10.80 -13.18
N GLY A 261 14.53 -11.12 -12.85
CA GLY A 261 13.76 -12.10 -13.60
C GLY A 261 13.50 -11.64 -15.03
N SER A 262 13.69 -12.53 -16.00
CA SER A 262 13.51 -12.25 -17.43
C SER A 262 12.13 -11.67 -17.78
N GLU A 263 11.06 -12.20 -17.17
CA GLU A 263 9.70 -11.70 -17.38
C GLU A 263 9.47 -10.31 -16.75
N SER A 264 10.02 -10.10 -15.54
CA SER A 264 9.98 -8.80 -14.85
C SER A 264 10.72 -7.73 -15.65
N TYR A 265 11.87 -8.08 -16.24
CA TYR A 265 12.67 -7.19 -17.09
C TYR A 265 11.94 -6.85 -18.40
N LEU A 266 11.32 -7.85 -19.05
CA LEU A 266 10.47 -7.61 -20.24
C LEU A 266 9.27 -6.72 -19.89
N LEU A 267 8.63 -6.92 -18.74
CA LEU A 267 7.54 -6.06 -18.28
C LEU A 267 8.02 -4.63 -18.01
N ALA A 268 9.18 -4.46 -17.36
CA ALA A 268 9.80 -3.16 -17.16
C ALA A 268 10.07 -2.45 -18.49
N SER A 269 10.57 -3.17 -19.51
CA SER A 269 10.78 -2.61 -20.85
C SER A 269 9.47 -2.12 -21.48
N LYS A 270 8.36 -2.87 -21.36
CA LYS A 270 7.04 -2.45 -21.84
C LYS A 270 6.53 -1.20 -21.13
N LEU A 271 6.76 -1.11 -19.83
CA LEU A 271 6.37 0.06 -19.04
C LEU A 271 7.22 1.28 -19.39
N ALA A 272 8.52 1.10 -19.63
CA ALA A 272 9.40 2.17 -20.12
C ALA A 272 8.90 2.73 -21.46
N VAL A 273 8.46 1.87 -22.40
CA VAL A 273 7.87 2.32 -23.69
C VAL A 273 6.67 3.23 -23.48
N LYS A 274 5.81 2.94 -22.49
CA LYS A 274 4.62 3.76 -22.18
C LYS A 274 4.98 5.15 -21.65
N THR A 275 6.19 5.32 -21.11
CA THR A 275 6.66 6.64 -20.64
C THR A 275 7.11 7.55 -21.79
N GLY A 276 7.35 6.99 -22.98
CA GLY A 276 7.85 7.74 -24.13
C GLY A 276 9.37 7.99 -24.13
N ASP A 277 10.10 7.51 -23.13
CA ASP A 277 11.54 7.73 -22.97
C ASP A 277 12.35 6.69 -23.76
N VAL A 278 12.82 7.09 -24.96
CA VAL A 278 13.65 6.26 -25.86
C VAL A 278 14.98 5.92 -25.20
N GLU A 279 15.63 6.87 -24.55
CA GLU A 279 16.96 6.69 -23.95
C GLU A 279 16.92 5.68 -22.79
N ARG A 280 15.84 5.71 -22.00
CA ARG A 280 15.62 4.70 -20.97
C ARG A 280 15.50 3.28 -21.53
N LEU A 281 14.78 3.13 -22.65
CA LEU A 281 14.64 1.83 -23.28
C LEU A 281 15.96 1.35 -23.90
N ARG A 282 16.74 2.25 -24.50
CA ARG A 282 18.11 1.94 -24.98
C ARG A 282 18.99 1.48 -23.84
N PHE A 283 18.96 2.18 -22.71
CA PHE A 283 19.70 1.77 -21.51
C PHE A 283 19.31 0.36 -21.05
N LEU A 284 18.01 0.05 -20.93
CA LEU A 284 17.57 -1.30 -20.59
C LEU A 284 18.02 -2.34 -21.63
N MET A 285 18.02 -1.99 -22.90
CA MET A 285 18.48 -2.89 -23.97
C MET A 285 19.98 -3.18 -23.87
N ASP A 286 20.79 -2.15 -23.64
CA ASP A 286 22.24 -2.25 -23.50
C ASP A 286 22.66 -3.00 -22.23
N GLN A 287 21.82 -2.95 -21.20
CA GLN A 287 22.06 -3.60 -19.90
C GLN A 287 21.42 -4.99 -19.81
N ALA A 288 20.66 -5.43 -20.81
CA ALA A 288 19.89 -6.69 -20.74
C ALA A 288 20.80 -7.90 -20.44
N GLU A 289 21.91 -8.05 -21.17
CA GLU A 289 22.83 -9.17 -21.00
C GLU A 289 23.53 -9.18 -19.63
N THR A 290 23.74 -8.01 -19.03
CA THR A 290 24.36 -7.89 -17.70
C THR A 290 23.42 -8.36 -16.59
N TYR A 291 22.13 -8.07 -16.74
CA TYR A 291 21.16 -8.20 -15.65
C TYR A 291 20.15 -9.35 -15.81
N THR A 292 20.17 -10.07 -16.94
CA THR A 292 19.36 -11.29 -17.12
C THR A 292 20.27 -12.52 -17.22
N LEU A 293 20.11 -13.44 -16.27
CA LEU A 293 20.84 -14.70 -16.24
C LEU A 293 20.40 -15.58 -17.42
N GLU A 294 21.39 -16.20 -18.09
CA GLU A 294 21.15 -17.11 -19.22
C GLU A 294 20.25 -16.49 -20.30
N MET A 295 20.54 -15.23 -20.67
CA MET A 295 19.74 -14.50 -21.65
C MET A 295 19.66 -15.25 -22.98
N GLU A 296 18.45 -15.67 -23.33
CA GLU A 296 18.13 -16.25 -24.63
C GLU A 296 18.52 -15.30 -25.78
N PRO A 297 19.12 -15.78 -26.90
CA PRO A 297 19.58 -14.91 -27.99
C PRO A 297 18.51 -13.95 -28.53
N GLY A 298 17.24 -14.39 -28.55
CA GLY A 298 16.12 -13.58 -29.02
C GLY A 298 15.50 -12.64 -27.98
N PHE A 299 16.07 -12.54 -26.77
CA PHE A 299 15.51 -11.74 -25.68
C PHE A 299 15.37 -10.26 -26.05
N VAL A 300 16.45 -9.65 -26.56
CA VAL A 300 16.44 -8.26 -27.03
C VAL A 300 15.44 -8.07 -28.18
N GLY A 301 15.36 -9.03 -29.10
CA GLY A 301 14.35 -9.01 -30.16
C GLY A 301 12.91 -9.02 -29.65
N ARG A 302 12.62 -9.70 -28.52
CA ARG A 302 11.30 -9.64 -27.86
C ARG A 302 11.03 -8.26 -27.27
N MET A 303 12.02 -7.61 -26.65
CA MET A 303 11.88 -6.22 -26.18
C MET A 303 11.54 -5.29 -27.34
N ILE A 304 12.25 -5.39 -28.47
CA ILE A 304 12.00 -4.56 -29.66
C ILE A 304 10.60 -4.82 -30.22
N ARG A 305 10.17 -6.08 -30.29
CA ARG A 305 8.82 -6.46 -30.73
C ARG A 305 7.74 -5.85 -29.84
N ASP A 306 7.92 -5.95 -28.54
CA ASP A 306 6.94 -5.43 -27.58
C ASP A 306 6.90 -3.89 -27.63
N ALA A 307 8.06 -3.25 -27.77
CA ALA A 307 8.17 -1.81 -27.99
C ALA A 307 7.49 -1.37 -29.29
N TYR A 308 7.74 -2.05 -30.41
CA TYR A 308 7.13 -1.75 -31.71
C TYR A 308 5.61 -1.92 -31.70
N SER A 309 5.10 -2.93 -30.99
CA SER A 309 3.66 -3.18 -30.85
C SER A 309 2.96 -2.10 -30.03
N LEU A 310 3.63 -1.55 -29.00
CA LEU A 310 3.09 -0.49 -28.15
C LEU A 310 3.25 0.90 -28.76
N ASN A 311 4.41 1.17 -29.37
CA ASN A 311 4.75 2.44 -29.98
C ASN A 311 5.70 2.22 -31.19
N PRO A 312 5.18 2.23 -32.44
CA PRO A 312 5.98 1.98 -33.63
C PRO A 312 7.14 2.97 -33.85
N TYR A 313 7.06 4.19 -33.31
CA TYR A 313 8.18 5.13 -33.37
C TYR A 313 9.34 4.63 -32.50
N ILE A 314 9.09 4.35 -31.22
CA ILE A 314 10.11 3.86 -30.29
C ILE A 314 10.66 2.50 -30.77
N GLY A 315 9.79 1.60 -31.23
CA GLY A 315 10.22 0.33 -31.78
C GLY A 315 11.21 0.46 -32.94
N ARG A 316 11.00 1.43 -33.84
CA ARG A 316 11.94 1.70 -34.94
C ARG A 316 13.28 2.24 -34.44
N GLU A 317 13.26 3.15 -33.47
CA GLU A 317 14.50 3.63 -32.84
C GLU A 317 15.28 2.48 -32.20
N MET A 318 14.59 1.53 -31.56
CA MET A 318 15.25 0.34 -31.00
C MET A 318 15.78 -0.60 -32.09
N MET A 319 15.07 -0.79 -33.20
CA MET A 319 15.56 -1.57 -34.34
C MET A 319 16.84 -0.97 -34.94
N ASP A 320 16.88 0.36 -35.05
CA ASP A 320 18.04 1.07 -35.58
C ASP A 320 19.24 0.94 -34.61
N HIS A 321 19.00 1.03 -33.29
CA HIS A 321 20.01 0.88 -32.22
C HIS A 321 20.53 -0.56 -32.04
N ALA A 322 19.70 -1.58 -32.25
CA ALA A 322 20.06 -2.99 -32.04
C ALA A 322 21.16 -3.50 -32.99
N THR A 323 21.97 -4.45 -32.54
CA THR A 323 23.01 -5.06 -33.38
C THR A 323 22.40 -6.02 -34.42
N ASN A 324 23.20 -6.40 -35.41
CA ASN A 324 22.76 -7.37 -36.42
C ASN A 324 22.49 -8.73 -35.79
N GLU A 325 23.30 -9.16 -34.82
CA GLU A 325 23.12 -10.41 -34.10
C GLU A 325 21.81 -10.43 -33.31
N GLN A 326 21.49 -9.33 -32.62
CA GLN A 326 20.24 -9.18 -31.85
C GLN A 326 19.00 -9.24 -32.75
N ILE A 327 19.05 -8.61 -33.93
CA ILE A 327 17.95 -8.65 -34.90
C ILE A 327 17.87 -10.01 -35.62
N ALA A 328 19.01 -10.64 -35.92
CA ALA A 328 19.03 -11.96 -36.52
C ALA A 328 18.41 -13.02 -35.61
N ALA A 329 18.56 -12.89 -34.29
CA ALA A 329 17.94 -13.75 -33.29
C ALA A 329 16.52 -13.32 -32.88
N ALA A 330 16.02 -12.19 -33.40
CA ALA A 330 14.71 -11.67 -33.02
C ALA A 330 13.56 -12.58 -33.48
N PRO A 331 12.42 -12.58 -32.75
CA PRO A 331 11.25 -13.36 -33.13
C PRO A 331 10.70 -12.92 -34.49
N ALA A 332 10.36 -13.91 -35.33
CA ALA A 332 9.79 -13.67 -36.66
C ALA A 332 8.48 -12.86 -36.63
N GLU A 333 7.77 -12.87 -35.49
CA GLU A 333 6.60 -12.02 -35.22
C GLU A 333 6.90 -10.53 -35.40
N LEU A 334 8.16 -10.09 -35.20
CA LEU A 334 8.56 -8.71 -35.40
C LEU A 334 8.46 -8.27 -36.86
N MET A 335 8.97 -9.11 -37.78
CA MET A 335 8.83 -8.85 -39.22
C MET A 335 7.37 -8.94 -39.66
N LEU A 336 6.64 -9.90 -39.11
CA LEU A 336 5.21 -10.05 -39.40
C LEU A 336 4.43 -8.80 -38.98
N ALA A 337 4.71 -8.23 -37.81
CA ALA A 337 4.11 -6.98 -37.35
C ALA A 337 4.45 -5.80 -38.27
N ALA A 338 5.70 -5.70 -38.74
CA ALA A 338 6.10 -4.68 -39.73
C ALA A 338 5.33 -4.82 -41.05
N ALA A 339 5.18 -6.07 -41.54
CA ALA A 339 4.43 -6.36 -42.76
C ALA A 339 2.93 -6.00 -42.64
N TYR A 340 2.29 -6.33 -41.51
CA TYR A 340 0.89 -5.96 -41.24
C TYR A 340 0.68 -4.45 -41.14
N ASN A 341 1.57 -3.74 -40.45
CA ASN A 341 1.49 -2.29 -40.28
C ASN A 341 1.87 -1.50 -41.55
N ARG A 342 2.30 -2.18 -42.61
CA ARG A 342 2.83 -1.57 -43.85
C ARG A 342 3.99 -0.61 -43.58
N ASP A 343 4.82 -0.93 -42.60
CA ASP A 343 6.00 -0.14 -42.27
C ASP A 343 7.21 -0.66 -43.06
N SER A 344 7.33 -0.19 -44.30
CA SER A 344 8.45 -0.55 -45.17
C SER A 344 9.80 -0.18 -44.57
N ARG A 345 9.90 0.94 -43.83
CA ARG A 345 11.16 1.34 -43.19
C ARG A 345 11.59 0.27 -42.18
N ALA A 346 10.69 -0.14 -41.29
CA ALA A 346 10.97 -1.19 -40.31
C ALA A 346 11.32 -2.51 -41.02
N ALA A 347 10.56 -2.90 -42.03
CA ALA A 347 10.80 -4.14 -42.79
C ALA A 347 12.20 -4.18 -43.41
N PHE A 348 12.62 -3.09 -44.08
CA PHE A 348 13.96 -3.01 -44.68
C PHE A 348 15.07 -2.97 -43.63
N THR A 349 14.89 -2.26 -42.50
CA THR A 349 15.87 -2.29 -41.40
C THR A 349 16.05 -3.70 -40.87
N LEU A 350 14.97 -4.44 -40.63
CA LEU A 350 15.01 -5.81 -40.13
C LEU A 350 15.67 -6.77 -41.14
N ALA A 351 15.33 -6.64 -42.42
CA ALA A 351 15.91 -7.46 -43.49
C ALA A 351 17.42 -7.24 -43.62
N ARG A 352 17.89 -5.98 -43.65
CA ARG A 352 19.31 -5.63 -43.75
C ARG A 352 20.14 -6.11 -42.57
N LYS A 353 19.53 -6.16 -41.37
CA LYS A 353 20.14 -6.71 -40.16
C LYS A 353 20.02 -8.24 -40.08
N GLY A 354 19.37 -8.88 -41.05
CA GLY A 354 19.41 -10.32 -41.23
C GLY A 354 18.41 -11.11 -40.39
N ILE A 355 17.24 -10.54 -40.10
CA ILE A 355 16.16 -11.22 -39.34
C ILE A 355 15.82 -12.59 -39.92
N ASP A 356 15.67 -13.59 -39.05
CA ASP A 356 15.18 -14.92 -39.42
C ASP A 356 13.65 -14.99 -39.28
N ILE A 357 12.96 -15.14 -40.41
CA ILE A 357 11.50 -15.22 -40.46
C ILE A 357 10.98 -16.64 -40.65
N THR A 358 11.83 -17.65 -40.55
CA THR A 358 11.48 -19.05 -40.86
C THR A 358 10.19 -19.50 -40.18
N GLY A 359 10.01 -19.21 -38.90
CA GLY A 359 8.80 -19.59 -38.15
C GLY A 359 7.50 -18.95 -38.66
N ARG A 360 7.57 -17.84 -39.40
CA ARG A 360 6.42 -17.07 -39.91
C ARG A 360 6.48 -16.77 -41.41
N ALA A 361 7.39 -17.41 -42.15
CA ALA A 361 7.69 -17.02 -43.54
C ALA A 361 6.46 -17.07 -44.45
N SER A 362 5.66 -18.13 -44.36
CA SER A 362 4.42 -18.28 -45.12
C SER A 362 3.41 -17.15 -44.85
N GLU A 363 3.33 -16.66 -43.60
CA GLU A 363 2.42 -15.59 -43.22
C GLU A 363 2.90 -14.25 -43.78
N VAL A 364 4.20 -13.95 -43.63
CA VAL A 364 4.82 -12.74 -44.19
C VAL A 364 4.63 -12.69 -45.71
N ILE A 365 4.94 -13.79 -46.42
CA ILE A 365 4.79 -13.89 -47.88
C ILE A 365 3.34 -13.63 -48.31
N ARG A 366 2.36 -14.25 -47.64
CA ARG A 366 0.94 -14.03 -47.93
C ARG A 366 0.53 -12.58 -47.70
N GLN A 367 1.05 -11.91 -46.67
CA GLN A 367 0.74 -10.51 -46.43
C GLN A 367 1.24 -9.59 -47.56
N TYR A 368 2.47 -9.79 -48.04
CA TYR A 368 2.97 -9.02 -49.18
C TYR A 368 2.21 -9.35 -50.48
N ALA A 369 1.85 -10.62 -50.69
CA ALA A 369 1.07 -11.01 -51.86
C ALA A 369 -0.32 -10.37 -51.89
N GLN A 370 -1.05 -10.37 -50.77
CA GLN A 370 -2.37 -9.74 -50.65
C GLN A 370 -2.34 -8.25 -50.94
N ARG A 371 -1.20 -7.59 -50.68
CA ARG A 371 -1.01 -6.16 -50.95
C ARG A 371 -0.62 -5.87 -52.40
N GLY A 372 -0.15 -6.87 -53.15
CA GLY A 372 0.43 -6.69 -54.48
C GLY A 372 1.88 -6.18 -54.45
N ASP A 373 2.55 -6.24 -53.29
CA ASP A 373 3.89 -5.67 -53.07
C ASP A 373 4.99 -6.72 -53.35
N ALA A 374 4.88 -7.43 -54.47
CA ALA A 374 5.80 -8.51 -54.85
C ALA A 374 7.26 -8.04 -54.93
N TRP A 375 7.48 -6.85 -55.49
CA TRP A 375 8.81 -6.24 -55.60
C TRP A 375 9.44 -5.98 -54.23
N GLU A 376 8.66 -5.49 -53.26
CA GLU A 376 9.17 -5.19 -51.91
C GLU A 376 9.64 -6.48 -51.23
N LEU A 377 8.83 -7.56 -51.31
CA LEU A 377 9.21 -8.86 -50.78
C LEU A 377 10.51 -9.40 -51.40
N GLU A 378 10.66 -9.31 -52.72
CA GLU A 378 11.89 -9.73 -53.40
C GLU A 378 13.11 -8.93 -52.93
N GLN A 379 12.96 -7.61 -52.75
CA GLN A 379 14.04 -6.79 -52.23
C GLN A 379 14.38 -7.14 -50.79
N LEU A 380 13.40 -7.42 -49.93
CA LEU A 380 13.66 -7.85 -48.55
C LEU A 380 14.45 -9.16 -48.49
N ILE A 381 14.15 -10.13 -49.36
CA ILE A 381 14.91 -11.39 -49.48
C ILE A 381 16.34 -11.13 -49.96
N LYS A 382 16.53 -10.20 -50.91
CA LYS A 382 17.85 -9.80 -51.41
C LYS A 382 18.67 -9.07 -50.35
N ASP A 383 18.05 -8.15 -49.61
CA ASP A 383 18.69 -7.30 -48.59
C ASP A 383 19.14 -8.05 -47.34
N GLY A 384 18.72 -9.30 -47.15
CA GLY A 384 19.25 -10.17 -46.09
C GLY A 384 18.22 -10.87 -45.23
N MET A 385 16.91 -10.73 -45.50
CA MET A 385 15.88 -11.47 -44.79
C MET A 385 16.09 -12.98 -44.95
N LYS A 386 16.22 -13.69 -43.83
CA LYS A 386 16.57 -15.12 -43.82
C LYS A 386 15.32 -15.99 -43.74
N ILE A 387 15.28 -16.98 -44.62
CA ILE A 387 14.33 -18.10 -44.60
C ILE A 387 15.18 -19.36 -44.72
N GLN A 388 15.08 -20.26 -43.73
CA GLN A 388 15.83 -21.52 -43.74
C GLN A 388 15.45 -22.35 -44.98
N PRO A 389 16.43 -22.93 -45.69
CA PRO A 389 16.18 -23.73 -46.90
C PRO A 389 15.24 -24.92 -46.69
N THR A 390 15.18 -25.44 -45.47
CA THR A 390 14.30 -26.53 -45.06
C THR A 390 12.82 -26.13 -44.99
N ASN A 391 12.51 -24.82 -45.06
CA ASN A 391 11.14 -24.32 -44.96
C ASN A 391 10.39 -24.38 -46.30
N LEU A 392 10.00 -25.59 -46.66
CA LEU A 392 9.22 -25.87 -47.88
C LEU A 392 7.85 -25.16 -47.91
N SER A 393 7.33 -24.79 -46.73
CA SER A 393 6.07 -24.04 -46.64
C SER A 393 6.18 -22.63 -47.21
N ALA A 394 7.35 -21.99 -47.09
CA ALA A 394 7.60 -20.67 -47.65
C ALA A 394 7.56 -20.71 -49.20
N LEU A 395 8.21 -21.72 -49.80
CA LEU A 395 8.17 -21.92 -51.25
C LEU A 395 6.74 -22.19 -51.75
N LYS A 396 5.98 -23.02 -51.03
CA LYS A 396 4.55 -23.21 -51.30
C LYS A 396 3.78 -21.88 -51.26
N ALA A 397 4.01 -21.05 -50.24
CA ALA A 397 3.31 -19.77 -50.10
C ALA A 397 3.61 -18.83 -51.28
N CYS A 398 4.85 -18.80 -51.77
CA CYS A 398 5.20 -18.03 -52.98
C CYS A 398 4.45 -18.56 -54.21
N VAL A 399 4.46 -19.87 -54.45
CA VAL A 399 3.78 -20.49 -55.61
C VAL A 399 2.27 -20.28 -55.56
N GLN A 400 1.64 -20.46 -54.40
CA GLN A 400 0.21 -20.25 -54.21
C GLN A 400 -0.23 -18.80 -54.46
N SER A 401 0.69 -17.86 -54.25
CA SER A 401 0.40 -16.43 -54.36
C SER A 401 0.93 -15.80 -55.64
N ASP A 402 1.35 -16.62 -56.62
CA ASP A 402 1.92 -16.20 -57.91
C ASP A 402 3.18 -15.32 -57.80
N LEU A 403 3.97 -15.52 -56.74
CA LEU A 403 5.20 -14.78 -56.46
C LEU A 403 6.43 -15.56 -56.96
N LEU A 404 6.49 -15.80 -58.27
CA LEU A 404 7.54 -16.64 -58.87
C LEU A 404 8.95 -16.05 -58.71
N GLY A 405 9.11 -14.73 -58.75
CA GLY A 405 10.40 -14.09 -58.51
C GLY A 405 10.91 -14.33 -57.09
N SER A 406 10.04 -14.22 -56.08
CA SER A 406 10.37 -14.59 -54.70
C SER A 406 10.66 -16.08 -54.55
N ALA A 407 9.93 -16.96 -55.23
CA ALA A 407 10.20 -18.40 -55.23
C ALA A 407 11.58 -18.74 -55.81
N LYS A 408 11.98 -18.11 -56.92
CA LYS A 408 13.31 -18.25 -57.54
C LYS A 408 14.43 -17.84 -56.57
N LEU A 409 14.26 -16.75 -55.82
CA LEU A 409 15.23 -16.31 -54.80
C LEU A 409 15.38 -17.31 -53.64
N LEU A 410 14.30 -18.02 -53.26
CA LEU A 410 14.40 -19.07 -52.23
C LEU A 410 15.21 -20.28 -52.72
N LEU A 411 15.04 -20.64 -54.00
CA LEU A 411 15.83 -21.69 -54.64
C LEU A 411 17.32 -21.31 -54.70
N GLU A 412 17.65 -20.07 -55.09
CA GLU A 412 19.05 -19.57 -55.05
C GLU A 412 19.67 -19.65 -53.66
N LYS A 413 18.88 -19.38 -52.61
CA LYS A 413 19.32 -19.46 -51.22
C LYS A 413 19.37 -20.91 -50.69
N GLY A 414 19.13 -21.91 -51.54
CA GLY A 414 19.41 -23.32 -51.28
C GLY A 414 18.18 -24.18 -50.94
N THR A 415 16.95 -23.67 -51.10
CA THR A 415 15.75 -24.51 -50.95
C THR A 415 15.74 -25.61 -52.02
N ASP A 416 15.68 -26.86 -51.58
CA ASP A 416 15.74 -28.04 -52.46
C ASP A 416 14.38 -28.27 -53.16
N TYR A 417 14.34 -28.06 -54.48
CA TYR A 417 13.13 -28.20 -55.29
C TYR A 417 12.62 -29.65 -55.36
N GLU A 418 13.49 -30.66 -55.39
CA GLU A 418 13.06 -32.06 -55.44
C GLU A 418 12.40 -32.50 -54.12
N LYS A 419 12.98 -32.04 -53.00
CA LYS A 419 12.35 -32.23 -51.68
C LYS A 419 11.02 -31.50 -51.59
N PHE A 420 10.92 -30.30 -52.17
CA PHE A 420 9.65 -29.57 -52.25
C PHE A 420 8.57 -30.36 -53.00
N LEU A 421 8.88 -30.92 -54.18
CA LEU A 421 7.95 -31.72 -54.96
C LEU A 421 7.48 -32.98 -54.22
N SER A 422 8.42 -33.66 -53.56
CA SER A 422 8.13 -34.86 -52.76
C SER A 422 7.22 -34.55 -51.56
N TRP A 423 7.53 -33.45 -50.85
CA TRP A 423 6.72 -32.97 -49.75
C TRP A 423 5.34 -32.50 -50.21
N ALA A 424 5.24 -31.74 -51.31
CA ALA A 424 3.99 -31.25 -51.88
C ALA A 424 3.00 -32.40 -52.20
N LYS A 425 3.50 -33.49 -52.79
CA LYS A 425 2.70 -34.72 -53.02
C LYS A 425 2.19 -35.33 -51.73
N THR A 426 3.02 -35.35 -50.68
CA THR A 426 2.68 -35.94 -49.38
C THR A 426 1.54 -35.19 -48.69
N ILE A 427 1.49 -33.86 -48.86
CA ILE A 427 0.44 -33.00 -48.29
C ILE A 427 -0.75 -32.79 -49.24
N GLY A 428 -0.79 -33.48 -50.39
CA GLY A 428 -1.86 -33.34 -51.39
C GLY A 428 -1.93 -31.96 -52.05
N TYR A 429 -0.80 -31.25 -52.15
CA TYR A 429 -0.72 -29.96 -52.83
C TYR A 429 -0.31 -30.15 -54.30
N GLU A 430 -1.20 -29.76 -55.21
CA GLU A 430 -0.93 -29.76 -56.65
C GLU A 430 -0.34 -28.41 -57.07
N LEU A 431 0.88 -28.44 -57.63
CA LEU A 431 1.54 -27.25 -58.15
C LEU A 431 0.89 -26.84 -59.50
N PRO A 432 0.61 -25.54 -59.72
CA PRO A 432 0.21 -25.05 -61.02
C PRO A 432 1.24 -25.39 -62.10
N ALA A 433 0.79 -25.88 -63.26
CA ALA A 433 1.68 -26.37 -64.32
C ALA A 433 2.67 -25.30 -64.82
N VAL A 434 2.23 -24.05 -64.92
CA VAL A 434 3.07 -22.90 -65.35
C VAL A 434 4.19 -22.64 -64.32
N ALA A 435 3.83 -22.55 -63.04
CA ALA A 435 4.79 -22.34 -61.97
C ALA A 435 5.78 -23.52 -61.84
N ALA A 436 5.31 -24.75 -62.02
CA ALA A 436 6.15 -25.94 -61.98
C ALA A 436 7.18 -25.97 -63.12
N ALA A 437 6.79 -25.57 -64.34
CA ALA A 437 7.70 -25.49 -65.48
C ALA A 437 8.79 -24.43 -65.26
N GLU A 438 8.39 -23.22 -64.85
CA GLU A 438 9.34 -22.12 -64.62
C GLU A 438 10.33 -22.40 -63.48
N LEU A 439 9.87 -22.97 -62.36
CA LEU A 439 10.74 -23.26 -61.23
C LEU A 439 11.66 -24.46 -61.52
N SER A 440 11.22 -25.43 -62.30
CA SER A 440 12.06 -26.56 -62.73
C SER A 440 13.18 -26.08 -63.64
N GLU A 441 12.85 -25.28 -64.66
CA GLU A 441 13.85 -24.70 -65.58
C GLU A 441 14.87 -23.85 -64.82
N TYR A 442 14.40 -23.03 -63.88
CA TYR A 442 15.28 -22.19 -63.06
C TYR A 442 16.19 -23.02 -62.16
N TRP A 443 15.66 -24.07 -61.52
CA TRP A 443 16.43 -24.95 -60.65
C TRP A 443 17.55 -25.68 -61.39
N GLU A 444 17.29 -26.15 -62.61
CA GLU A 444 18.29 -26.80 -63.46
C GLU A 444 19.42 -25.83 -63.87
N GLN A 445 19.12 -24.54 -64.03
CA GLN A 445 20.11 -23.51 -64.34
C GLN A 445 21.04 -23.17 -63.15
N LEU A 446 20.60 -23.41 -61.90
CA LEU A 446 21.37 -23.11 -60.70
C LEU A 446 22.52 -24.11 -60.44
N ASP A 447 22.46 -25.33 -61.00
CA ASP A 447 23.52 -26.34 -60.90
C ASP A 447 23.62 -27.22 -62.17
N PRO A 448 24.32 -26.74 -63.22
CA PRO A 448 24.46 -27.45 -64.50
C PRO A 448 25.17 -28.82 -64.40
N GLY A 449 25.76 -29.16 -63.26
CA GLY A 449 26.53 -30.39 -63.05
C GLY A 449 25.69 -31.64 -62.71
N ARG A 450 24.41 -31.49 -62.37
CA ARG A 450 23.53 -32.64 -62.03
C ARG A 450 23.07 -33.46 -63.24
N THR A 451 23.05 -32.88 -64.44
CA THR A 451 22.58 -33.53 -65.67
C THR A 451 23.67 -34.32 -66.42
N GLN A 452 24.94 -34.28 -66.01
CA GLN A 452 26.04 -35.06 -66.62
C GLN A 452 26.42 -36.34 -65.84
N GLY A 453 25.50 -36.89 -65.04
CA GLY A 453 25.68 -38.15 -64.31
C GLY A 453 25.16 -39.40 -65.03
N GLN A 454 24.64 -39.29 -66.25
CA GLN A 454 24.26 -40.43 -67.08
C GLN A 454 24.95 -40.31 -68.43
N ASP A 455 26.15 -40.87 -68.53
CA ASP A 455 26.70 -41.27 -69.83
C ASP A 455 26.80 -42.81 -69.88
N PRO A 456 26.41 -43.46 -71.00
CA PRO A 456 26.22 -44.90 -71.10
C PRO A 456 27.56 -45.64 -71.23
N GLY A 457 27.54 -46.91 -70.82
CA GLY A 457 28.74 -47.74 -70.67
C GLY A 457 29.68 -47.78 -71.87
N MET A 458 30.98 -47.83 -71.55
CA MET A 458 31.98 -48.48 -72.37
C MET A 458 32.79 -49.43 -71.49
N GLY A 459 32.71 -50.71 -71.83
CA GLY A 459 33.63 -51.72 -71.34
C GLY A 459 35.05 -51.45 -71.83
N GLY A 460 36.02 -51.66 -70.95
CA GLY A 460 37.44 -51.50 -71.24
C GLY A 460 38.26 -52.39 -70.34
N MET A 461 38.73 -53.49 -70.93
CA MET A 461 39.61 -54.54 -70.44
C MET A 461 40.70 -54.10 -69.44
N SER A 462 40.87 -54.93 -68.40
CA SER A 462 42.05 -54.95 -67.54
C SER A 462 43.15 -55.82 -68.20
N LEU A 463 44.36 -55.27 -68.32
CA LEU A 463 45.60 -56.03 -68.56
C LEU A 463 46.77 -55.25 -67.96
N GLY A 464 47.57 -55.92 -67.12
CA GLY A 464 48.89 -55.47 -66.67
C GLY A 464 49.13 -55.67 -65.19
#